data_AF-A0A1B6F5E1-F1
#
_entry.id   AF-A0A1B6F5E1-F1
#
_cell.length_a   1.000
_cell.length_b   1.000
_cell.length_c   1.000
_cell.angle_alpha   90.00
_cell.angle_beta   90.00
_cell.angle_gamma   90.00
#
_symmetry.space_group_name_H-M   'P 1'
#
loop_
_entity.id
_entity.type
_entity.pdbx_description
1 polymer ?
#
loop_
_entity_poly.entity_id
_entity_poly.type
_entity_poly.pdbx_seq_one_letter_code
_entity_poly.pdbx_strand_id
1 'polypeptide(L)'
;MRLATRCIKTLTRQRPIDGEEHYGIRLRRVLGLRDLTMLGIGSTLGLGAYVLPGAVAKSDAGPAVVVSFVVAAVASAFAAMCYAEFAARVPMAGSAYVYSYVTVGELAAFIIGW
;
A
#
# COMPACT_ATOMS: atom_id res chain seq x y z
N MET A 1 25.05 -23.32 17.42
CA MET A 1 24.15 -23.66 16.29
C MET A 1 22.66 -23.35 16.55
N ARG A 2 22.09 -23.57 17.75
CA ARG A 2 20.66 -23.31 18.05
C ARG A 2 20.25 -21.83 18.15
N LEU A 3 21.19 -20.90 18.37
CA LEU A 3 20.90 -19.46 18.46
C LEU A 3 20.58 -18.84 17.09
N ALA A 4 21.36 -19.17 16.06
CA ALA A 4 21.16 -18.67 14.69
C ALA A 4 19.78 -19.09 14.16
N THR A 5 19.36 -20.34 14.43
CA THR A 5 18.03 -20.83 14.06
C THR A 5 16.91 -20.10 14.79
N ARG A 6 17.12 -19.63 16.04
CA ARG A 6 16.13 -18.83 16.77
C ARG A 6 16.01 -17.42 16.21
N CYS A 7 17.13 -16.75 15.91
CA CYS A 7 17.10 -15.43 15.27
C CYS A 7 16.40 -15.48 13.91
N ILE A 8 16.72 -16.49 13.09
CA ILE A 8 16.05 -16.70 11.80
C ILE A 8 14.56 -16.95 11.99
N LYS A 9 14.17 -17.79 12.96
CA LYS A 9 12.75 -18.09 13.22
C LYS A 9 11.96 -16.91 13.77
N THR A 10 12.61 -15.98 14.49
CA THR A 10 12.00 -14.71 14.92
C THR A 10 11.87 -13.75 13.74
N LEU A 11 12.88 -13.65 12.88
CA LEU A 11 12.88 -12.75 11.70
C LEU A 11 11.90 -13.20 10.59
N THR A 12 11.57 -14.50 10.52
CA THR A 12 10.58 -15.05 9.57
C THR A 12 9.22 -15.29 10.23
N ARG A 13 8.97 -14.75 11.43
CA ARG A 13 7.67 -14.90 12.07
C ARG A 13 6.61 -14.15 11.26
N GLN A 14 5.67 -14.89 10.69
CA GLN A 14 4.47 -14.34 10.05
C GLN A 14 3.40 -14.09 11.11
N ARG A 15 2.59 -13.04 10.96
CA ARG A 15 1.42 -12.88 11.84
C ARG A 15 0.35 -13.88 11.43
N PRO A 16 -0.23 -14.63 12.39
CA PRO A 16 -1.53 -15.25 12.15
C PRO A 16 -2.57 -14.16 11.86
N ILE A 17 -3.47 -14.45 10.92
CA ILE A 17 -4.58 -13.57 10.52
C ILE A 17 -5.67 -13.71 11.58
N ASP A 18 -5.40 -13.19 12.77
CA ASP A 18 -6.40 -13.11 13.83
C ASP A 18 -7.19 -11.82 13.58
N GLY A 19 -8.38 -11.96 13.00
CA GLY A 19 -9.19 -10.87 12.43
C GLY A 19 -9.69 -9.78 13.38
N GLU A 20 -9.12 -9.62 14.57
CA GLU A 20 -9.58 -8.68 15.59
C GLU A 20 -8.40 -8.10 16.38
N GLU A 21 -7.69 -7.11 15.81
CA GLU A 21 -6.94 -6.17 16.65
C GLU A 21 -7.92 -5.25 17.37
N HIS A 22 -8.44 -5.72 18.51
CA HIS A 22 -9.10 -4.87 19.48
C HIS A 22 -8.06 -4.01 20.20
N TYR A 23 -7.63 -2.92 19.55
CA TYR A 23 -6.88 -1.85 20.22
C TYR A 23 -7.84 -1.05 21.12
N GLY A 24 -8.36 -1.66 22.19
CA GLY A 24 -9.10 -1.03 23.31
C GLY A 24 -10.39 -0.24 23.03
N ILE A 25 -10.65 0.18 21.78
CA ILE A 25 -11.73 1.09 21.39
C ILE A 25 -12.38 0.53 20.13
N ARG A 26 -13.58 -0.03 20.29
CA ARG A 26 -14.37 -0.57 19.18
C ARG A 26 -14.97 0.59 18.36
N LEU A 27 -14.29 1.00 17.29
CA LEU A 27 -14.78 2.02 16.36
C LEU A 27 -16.05 1.53 15.63
N ARG A 28 -17.04 2.39 15.49
CA ARG A 28 -18.24 2.10 14.69
C ARG A 28 -17.88 2.18 13.21
N ARG A 29 -18.15 1.12 12.45
CA ARG A 29 -18.00 1.10 10.99
C ARG A 29 -19.08 2.00 10.36
N VAL A 30 -18.72 3.23 10.05
CA VAL A 30 -19.61 4.23 9.42
C VAL A 30 -19.21 4.56 7.98
N LEU A 31 -17.99 4.18 7.57
CA LEU A 31 -17.47 4.44 6.23
C LEU A 31 -18.08 3.44 5.23
N GLY A 32 -18.85 3.96 4.28
CA GLY A 32 -19.36 3.20 3.15
C GLY A 32 -18.39 3.18 1.97
N LEU A 33 -18.79 2.50 0.89
CA LEU A 33 -17.98 2.43 -0.34
C LEU A 33 -17.65 3.81 -0.90
N ARG A 34 -18.62 4.73 -0.92
CA ARG A 34 -18.45 6.07 -1.48
C ARG A 34 -17.45 6.88 -0.66
N ASP A 35 -17.56 6.84 0.66
CA ASP A 35 -16.65 7.52 1.57
C ASP A 35 -15.22 6.99 1.41
N LEU A 36 -15.06 5.67 1.28
CA LEU A 36 -13.76 5.03 1.03
C LEU A 36 -13.15 5.45 -0.31
N THR A 37 -13.97 5.50 -1.37
CA THR A 37 -13.49 5.96 -2.69
C THR A 37 -13.08 7.42 -2.68
N MET A 38 -13.83 8.29 -1.99
CA MET A 38 -13.48 9.71 -1.84
C MET A 38 -12.21 9.88 -1.02
N LEU A 39 -12.04 9.09 0.05
CA LEU A 39 -10.82 9.07 0.85
C LEU A 39 -9.60 8.65 0.01
N GLY A 40 -9.75 7.64 -0.85
CA GLY A 40 -8.71 7.20 -1.78
C GLY A 40 -8.31 8.28 -2.80
N ILE A 41 -9.30 8.94 -3.41
CA ILE A 41 -9.05 10.04 -4.36
C ILE A 41 -8.34 11.21 -3.64
N GLY A 42 -8.84 11.62 -2.48
CA GLY A 42 -8.27 12.72 -1.71
C GLY A 42 -6.84 12.44 -1.22
N SER A 43 -6.53 11.19 -0.85
CA SER A 43 -5.17 10.81 -0.44
C SER A 43 -4.18 10.69 -1.60
N THR A 44 -4.66 10.43 -2.82
CA THR A 44 -3.82 10.32 -4.01
C THR A 44 -3.52 11.69 -4.63
N LEU A 45 -4.48 12.62 -4.58
CA LEU A 45 -4.33 13.98 -5.11
C LEU A 45 -3.48 14.86 -4.17
N GLY A 46 -2.16 14.68 -4.21
CA GLY A 46 -1.19 15.49 -3.46
C GLY A 46 -0.42 16.50 -4.33
N LEU A 47 0.67 17.04 -3.78
CA LEU A 47 1.60 17.94 -4.47
C LEU A 47 2.09 17.36 -5.82
N GLY A 48 2.26 16.04 -5.88
CA GLY A 48 2.70 15.35 -7.09
C GLY A 48 1.78 15.56 -8.29
N ALA A 49 0.45 15.53 -8.10
CA ALA A 49 -0.51 15.70 -9.19
C ALA A 49 -0.53 17.14 -9.75
N TYR A 50 -0.18 18.14 -8.94
CA TYR A 50 -0.23 19.55 -9.34
C TYR A 50 1.11 20.10 -9.85
N VAL A 51 2.24 19.63 -9.29
CA VAL A 51 3.57 20.21 -9.58
C VAL A 51 4.37 19.38 -10.60
N LEU A 52 4.33 18.04 -10.51
CA LEU A 52 5.12 17.18 -11.38
C LEU A 52 4.75 17.27 -12.87
N PRO A 53 3.46 17.37 -13.28
CA PRO A 53 3.13 17.46 -14.70
C PRO A 53 3.72 18.71 -15.35
N GLY A 54 3.73 19.84 -14.64
CA GLY A 54 4.29 21.10 -15.15
C GLY A 54 5.81 21.04 -15.28
N ALA A 55 6.49 20.40 -14.32
CA ALA A 55 7.93 20.18 -14.38
C ALA A 55 8.29 19.25 -15.56
N VAL A 56 7.66 18.07 -15.65
CA VAL A 56 7.92 17.05 -16.69
C VAL A 56 7.55 17.54 -18.09
N ALA A 57 6.47 18.32 -18.23
CA ALA A 57 6.10 18.93 -19.49
C ALA A 57 7.15 19.93 -19.99
N LYS A 58 7.79 20.66 -19.05
CA LYS A 58 8.82 21.66 -19.38
C LYS A 58 10.19 21.01 -19.67
N SER A 59 10.58 19.98 -18.93
CA SER A 59 11.93 19.39 -19.00
C SER A 59 12.06 18.23 -19.98
N ASP A 60 11.07 17.35 -20.08
CA ASP A 60 11.25 16.03 -20.71
C ASP A 60 10.30 15.77 -21.88
N ALA A 61 8.99 15.93 -21.69
CA ALA A 61 7.99 15.40 -22.62
C ALA A 61 7.35 16.43 -23.56
N GLY A 62 7.39 17.73 -23.24
CA GLY A 62 6.69 18.75 -24.03
C GLY A 62 5.18 18.45 -24.15
N PRO A 63 4.53 18.70 -25.30
CA PRO A 63 3.10 18.41 -25.50
C PRO A 63 2.75 16.91 -25.44
N ALA A 64 3.75 16.01 -25.52
CA ALA A 64 3.55 14.56 -25.41
C ALA A 64 3.39 14.07 -23.96
N VAL A 65 3.45 14.96 -22.96
CA VAL A 65 3.26 14.62 -21.54
C VAL A 65 1.96 13.84 -21.27
N VAL A 66 0.91 14.12 -22.02
CA VAL A 66 -0.38 13.40 -21.91
C VAL A 66 -0.21 11.90 -22.20
N VAL A 67 0.60 11.53 -23.20
CA VAL A 67 0.86 10.13 -23.55
C VAL A 67 1.63 9.44 -22.43
N SER A 68 2.64 10.10 -21.86
CA SER A 68 3.39 9.58 -20.71
C SER A 68 2.50 9.33 -19.49
N PHE A 69 1.56 10.25 -19.21
CA PHE A 69 0.58 10.07 -18.14
C PHE A 69 -0.40 8.92 -18.40
N VAL A 70 -0.82 8.71 -19.64
CA VAL A 70 -1.67 7.56 -20.00
C VAL A 70 -0.93 6.25 -19.74
N VAL A 71 0.33 6.13 -20.15
CA VAL A 71 1.14 4.92 -19.89
C VAL A 71 1.34 4.71 -18.38
N ALA A 72 1.65 5.77 -17.64
CA ALA A 72 1.80 5.71 -16.19
C ALA A 72 0.48 5.31 -15.49
N ALA A 73 -0.68 5.79 -15.97
CA ALA A 73 -1.99 5.43 -15.46
C ALA A 73 -2.30 3.94 -15.68
N VAL A 74 -1.97 3.40 -16.86
CA VAL A 74 -2.14 1.96 -17.13
C VAL A 74 -1.24 1.12 -16.21
N ALA A 75 0.03 1.48 -16.05
CA ALA A 75 0.93 0.78 -15.13
C ALA A 75 0.43 0.83 -13.67
N SER A 76 -0.06 1.99 -13.24
CA SER A 76 -0.62 2.19 -11.90
C SER A 76 -1.92 1.40 -11.70
N ALA A 77 -2.74 1.24 -12.73
CA ALA A 77 -3.96 0.44 -12.66
C ALA A 77 -3.68 -1.04 -12.42
N PHE A 78 -2.65 -1.61 -13.06
CA PHE A 78 -2.21 -2.97 -12.77
C PHE A 78 -1.74 -3.13 -11.32
N ALA A 79 -0.93 -2.19 -10.82
CA ALA A 79 -0.51 -2.20 -9.42
C ALA A 79 -1.70 -2.08 -8.44
N ALA A 80 -2.67 -1.20 -8.75
CA ALA A 80 -3.87 -1.04 -7.94
C ALA A 80 -4.73 -2.32 -7.91
N MET A 81 -4.79 -3.07 -9.01
CA MET A 81 -5.51 -4.35 -9.07
C MET A 81 -4.88 -5.40 -8.16
N CYS A 82 -3.54 -5.51 -8.16
CA CYS A 82 -2.83 -6.38 -7.23
C CYS A 82 -3.08 -5.98 -5.76
N TYR A 83 -3.06 -4.68 -5.47
CA TYR A 83 -3.36 -4.18 -4.12
C TYR A 83 -4.82 -4.42 -3.70
N ALA A 84 -5.77 -4.30 -4.63
CA ALA A 84 -7.17 -4.60 -4.36
C ALA A 84 -7.39 -6.09 -4.01
N GLU A 85 -6.66 -7.00 -4.67
CA GLU A 85 -6.69 -8.42 -4.34
C GLU A 85 -6.15 -8.70 -2.93
N PHE A 86 -5.05 -8.07 -2.54
CA PHE A 86 -4.52 -8.19 -1.18
C PHE A 86 -5.47 -7.60 -0.13
N ALA A 87 -6.07 -6.43 -0.41
CA ALA A 87 -7.04 -5.80 0.48
C ALA A 87 -8.29 -6.65 0.69
N ALA A 88 -8.75 -7.37 -0.34
CA ALA A 88 -9.89 -8.29 -0.22
C ALA A 88 -9.57 -9.54 0.59
N ARG A 89 -8.33 -10.04 0.53
CA ARG A 89 -7.88 -11.26 1.25
C ARG A 89 -7.50 -11.00 2.70
N VAL A 90 -7.03 -9.79 3.03
CA VAL A 90 -6.55 -9.44 4.37
C VAL A 90 -7.37 -8.25 4.90
N PRO A 91 -8.52 -8.50 5.57
CA PRO A 91 -9.41 -7.45 6.07
C PRO A 91 -8.90 -6.84 7.39
N MET A 92 -7.62 -6.52 7.45
CA MET A 92 -6.98 -5.86 8.60
C MET A 92 -6.65 -4.41 8.25
N ALA A 93 -6.75 -3.51 9.23
CA ALA A 93 -6.34 -2.13 9.06
C ALA A 93 -4.81 -2.05 8.89
N GLY A 94 -4.33 -1.92 7.65
CA GLY A 94 -2.92 -1.90 7.33
C GLY A 94 -2.65 -1.67 5.84
N SER A 95 -1.49 -1.09 5.53
CA SER A 95 -0.99 -0.90 4.15
C SER A 95 0.04 -2.00 3.80
N ALA A 96 1.01 -1.71 2.93
CA ALA A 96 2.03 -2.63 2.45
C ALA A 96 2.80 -3.38 3.56
N TYR A 97 2.98 -2.75 4.73
CA TYR A 97 3.62 -3.37 5.90
C TYR A 97 2.87 -4.63 6.37
N VAL A 98 1.55 -4.52 6.57
CA VAL A 98 0.73 -5.63 7.09
C VAL A 98 0.64 -6.73 6.05
N TYR A 99 0.52 -6.39 4.76
CA TYR A 99 0.52 -7.38 3.68
C TYR A 99 1.82 -8.18 3.63
N SER A 100 2.97 -7.51 3.76
CA SER A 100 4.29 -8.14 3.73
C SER A 100 4.60 -8.95 4.98
N TYR A 101 4.10 -8.51 6.14
CA TYR A 101 4.25 -9.22 7.41
C TYR A 101 3.43 -10.53 7.43
N VAL A 102 2.29 -10.56 6.73
CA VAL A 102 1.47 -11.77 6.58
C VAL A 102 2.07 -12.74 5.55
N THR A 103 2.64 -12.25 4.44
CA THR A 103 3.11 -13.11 3.34
C THR A 103 4.58 -13.54 3.44
N VAL A 104 5.49 -12.67 3.86
CA VAL A 104 6.95 -12.90 3.78
C VAL A 104 7.64 -12.92 5.15
N GLY A 105 7.11 -12.20 6.14
CA GLY A 105 7.60 -12.18 7.51
C GLY A 105 8.22 -10.83 7.94
N GLU A 106 8.73 -10.79 9.16
CA GLU A 106 9.09 -9.57 9.89
C GLU A 106 10.17 -8.70 9.22
N LEU A 107 11.19 -9.33 8.62
CA LEU A 107 12.29 -8.57 7.97
C LEU A 107 11.84 -7.83 6.71
N ALA A 108 11.06 -8.47 5.84
CA ALA A 108 10.54 -7.84 4.62
C ALA A 108 9.53 -6.74 4.96
N ALA A 109 8.69 -6.98 5.98
CA ALA A 109 7.79 -5.96 6.50
C ALA A 109 8.55 -4.74 7.03
N PHE A 110 9.63 -4.95 7.80
CA PHE A 110 10.45 -3.86 8.30
C PHE A 110 11.09 -3.03 7.17
N ILE A 111 11.65 -3.67 6.14
CA ILE A 111 12.24 -2.97 4.99
C ILE A 111 11.21 -2.14 4.22
N ILE A 112 9.97 -2.62 4.11
CA ILE A 112 8.89 -1.92 3.40
C ILE A 112 8.26 -0.82 4.27
N GLY A 113 8.30 -0.97 5.59
CA GLY A 113 7.71 -0.03 6.54
C GLY A 113 8.64 1.07 7.06
N TRP A 114 9.96 0.88 6.95
CA TRP A 114 11.00 1.83 7.36
C TRP A 114 11.39 2.78 6.22
#